data_AF-A8YHJ4-F1
#
_entry.id   AF-A8YHJ4-F1
#
_cell.length_a   1.000
_cell.length_b   1.000
_cell.length_c   1.000
_cell.angle_alpha   90.00
_cell.angle_beta   90.00
_cell.angle_gamma   90.00
#
_symmetry.space_group_name_H-M   'P 1'
#
loop_
_entity.id
_entity.type
_entity.pdbx_description
1 polymer ?
#
loop_
_entity_poly.entity_id
_entity_poly.type
_entity_poly.pdbx_seq_one_letter_code
_entity_poly.pdbx_strand_id
1 'polypeptide(L)'
;MSQVSGTDVPDLGRRQFMNLLTFGTITGVAAGALYPIVKYFIPPSAGGTGGGVTAKDALGNDVIVSQFLGSHNPGDRTLAQGLKGDPTYLVVQEDKTLANYGINAVCTHLGCVVPWNASEEKFMCPCHGSQYNAEGKVVRGPAPLSLALAHANVTDNDKVVFSTWTETDFRTGEEPWWS
;
A
#
# COMPACT_ATOMS: atom_id res chain seq x y z
N MET A 1 -26.75 38.54 -59.12
CA MET A 1 -25.67 38.19 -58.19
C MET A 1 -25.32 39.44 -57.40
N SER A 2 -25.71 39.54 -56.13
CA SER A 2 -25.37 40.69 -55.29
C SER A 2 -23.90 40.57 -54.89
N GLN A 3 -23.06 41.54 -55.26
CA GLN A 3 -21.68 41.62 -54.80
C GLN A 3 -21.66 42.03 -53.33
N VAL A 4 -21.08 41.17 -52.50
CA VAL A 4 -20.83 41.43 -51.07
C VAL A 4 -19.79 42.55 -50.97
N SER A 5 -20.09 43.59 -50.20
CA SER A 5 -19.24 44.78 -50.07
C SER A 5 -18.03 44.51 -49.17
N GLY A 6 -16.93 45.26 -49.33
CA GLY A 6 -15.68 45.04 -48.58
C GLY A 6 -15.79 45.18 -47.06
N THR A 7 -16.89 45.75 -46.56
CA THR A 7 -17.23 45.85 -45.13
C THR A 7 -17.91 44.61 -44.55
N ASP A 8 -18.35 43.67 -45.40
CA ASP A 8 -19.09 42.47 -44.99
C ASP A 8 -18.15 41.27 -44.73
N VAL A 9 -16.83 41.46 -44.88
CA VAL A 9 -15.81 40.43 -44.66
C VAL A 9 -15.22 40.56 -43.25
N PRO A 10 -15.25 39.52 -42.40
CA PRO A 10 -14.68 39.58 -41.06
C PRO A 10 -13.17 39.85 -41.09
N ASP A 11 -12.71 40.75 -40.23
CA ASP A 11 -11.30 41.03 -39.99
C ASP A 11 -10.62 39.90 -39.19
N LEU A 12 -9.30 39.97 -39.02
CA LEU A 12 -8.53 38.92 -38.33
C LEU A 12 -8.96 38.75 -36.87
N GLY A 13 -9.28 39.84 -36.16
CA GLY A 13 -9.72 39.78 -34.76
C GLY A 13 -11.03 38.99 -34.60
N ARG A 14 -12.03 39.26 -35.45
CA ARG A 14 -13.29 38.49 -35.45
C ARG A 14 -13.09 37.03 -35.82
N ARG A 15 -12.18 36.72 -36.76
CA ARG A 15 -11.85 35.33 -37.14
C ARG A 15 -11.17 34.58 -36.00
N GLN A 16 -10.21 35.21 -35.33
CA GLN A 16 -9.52 34.62 -34.18
C GLN A 16 -10.46 34.40 -33.00
N PHE A 17 -11.35 35.36 -32.73
CA PHE A 17 -12.39 35.22 -31.71
C PHE A 17 -13.34 34.06 -32.02
N MET A 18 -13.82 33.95 -33.26
CA MET A 18 -14.66 32.82 -33.66
C MET A 18 -13.93 31.48 -33.61
N ASN A 19 -12.66 31.41 -34.02
CA ASN A 19 -11.84 30.21 -33.89
C ASN A 19 -11.67 29.80 -32.43
N LEU A 20 -11.44 30.74 -31.52
CA LEU A 20 -11.35 30.45 -30.09
C LEU A 20 -12.64 29.82 -29.57
N LEU A 21 -13.81 30.35 -29.94
CA LEU A 21 -15.09 29.75 -29.56
C LEU A 21 -15.26 28.34 -30.15
N THR A 22 -14.99 28.17 -31.46
CA THR A 22 -15.13 26.89 -32.14
C THR A 22 -14.19 25.82 -31.57
N PHE A 23 -12.89 26.10 -31.47
CA PHE A 23 -11.93 25.15 -30.92
C PHE A 23 -12.09 24.96 -29.41
N GLY A 24 -12.53 25.99 -28.69
CA GLY A 24 -12.88 25.89 -27.27
C GLY A 24 -14.02 24.89 -27.04
N THR A 25 -15.10 24.97 -27.82
CA THR A 25 -16.22 24.02 -27.72
C THR A 25 -15.80 22.61 -28.12
N ILE A 26 -15.07 22.43 -29.23
CA ILE A 26 -14.56 21.12 -29.67
C ILE A 26 -13.67 20.50 -28.58
N THR A 27 -12.76 21.30 -28.02
CA THR A 27 -11.87 20.85 -26.94
C THR A 27 -12.65 20.46 -25.70
N GLY A 28 -13.68 21.23 -25.33
CA GLY A 28 -14.56 20.90 -24.20
C GLY A 28 -15.29 19.56 -24.38
N VAL A 29 -15.84 19.31 -25.57
CA VAL A 29 -16.50 18.03 -25.90
C VAL A 29 -15.49 16.87 -25.90
N ALA A 30 -14.32 17.07 -26.51
CA ALA A 30 -13.27 16.07 -26.54
C ALA A 30 -12.75 15.73 -25.13
N ALA A 31 -12.52 16.74 -24.27
CA ALA A 31 -12.11 16.54 -22.89
C ALA A 31 -13.21 15.84 -22.06
N GLY A 32 -14.48 16.22 -22.25
CA GLY A 32 -15.61 15.58 -21.61
C GLY A 32 -15.75 14.10 -21.98
N ALA A 33 -15.52 13.75 -23.25
CA ALA A 33 -15.52 12.36 -23.72
C ALA A 33 -14.27 11.59 -23.28
N LEU A 34 -13.12 12.24 -23.19
CA LEU A 34 -11.84 11.62 -22.79
C LEU A 34 -11.75 11.37 -21.29
N TYR A 35 -12.35 12.24 -20.46
CA TYR A 35 -12.34 12.10 -19.00
C TYR A 35 -12.80 10.73 -18.48
N PRO A 36 -13.97 10.18 -18.86
CA PRO A 36 -14.38 8.86 -18.41
C PRO A 36 -13.47 7.74 -18.93
N ILE A 37 -12.88 7.89 -20.12
CA ILE A 37 -11.92 6.92 -20.66
C ILE A 37 -10.66 6.90 -19.79
N VAL A 38 -10.10 8.06 -19.46
CA VAL A 38 -8.94 8.16 -18.56
C VAL A 38 -9.28 7.61 -17.18
N LYS A 39 -10.45 7.99 -16.62
CA LYS A 39 -10.90 7.49 -15.32
C LYS A 39 -11.14 5.99 -15.29
N TYR A 40 -11.55 5.39 -16.40
CA TYR A 40 -11.75 3.95 -16.53
C TYR A 40 -10.44 3.16 -16.35
N PHE A 41 -9.31 3.71 -16.80
CA PHE A 41 -7.99 3.08 -16.60
C PHE A 41 -7.39 3.32 -15.21
N ILE A 42 -7.97 4.21 -14.40
CA ILE A 42 -7.54 4.40 -13.01
C ILE A 42 -8.25 3.36 -12.15
N PRO A 43 -7.53 2.41 -11.52
CA PRO A 43 -8.16 1.38 -10.73
C PRO A 43 -8.94 2.01 -9.56
N PRO A 44 -10.17 1.54 -9.27
CA PRO A 44 -10.89 2.00 -8.09
C PRO A 44 -10.12 1.60 -6.83
N SER A 45 -10.11 2.46 -5.81
CA SER A 45 -9.53 2.08 -4.53
C SER A 45 -10.34 0.94 -3.91
N ALA A 46 -9.64 -0.07 -3.37
CA ALA A 46 -10.27 -1.03 -2.50
C ALA A 46 -10.79 -0.25 -1.27
N GLY A 47 -12.10 -0.31 -1.02
CA GLY A 47 -12.73 0.44 0.06
C GLY A 47 -12.08 0.13 1.41
N GLY A 48 -11.32 1.09 1.94
CA GLY A 48 -10.72 1.02 3.25
C GLY A 48 -11.52 1.86 4.23
N THR A 49 -12.36 1.23 5.05
CA THR A 49 -13.14 1.89 6.10
C THR A 49 -12.28 2.15 7.33
N GLY A 50 -11.17 2.89 7.20
CA GLY A 50 -10.41 3.53 8.31
C GLY A 50 -9.95 2.69 9.52
N GLY A 51 -10.31 1.41 9.60
CA GLY A 51 -10.26 0.58 10.81
C GLY A 51 -9.41 -0.68 10.65
N GLY A 52 -8.59 -0.72 9.60
CA GLY A 52 -7.71 -1.84 9.31
C GLY A 52 -8.33 -2.93 8.42
N VAL A 53 -7.50 -3.88 8.03
CA VAL A 53 -7.83 -5.02 7.16
C VAL A 53 -7.69 -6.30 7.98
N THR A 54 -8.63 -7.24 7.87
CA THR A 54 -8.51 -8.54 8.53
C THR A 54 -7.34 -9.33 7.96
N ALA A 55 -6.52 -9.90 8.84
CA ALA A 55 -5.44 -10.79 8.44
C ALA A 55 -6.02 -12.08 7.87
N LYS A 56 -5.46 -12.55 6.75
CA LYS A 56 -5.87 -13.80 6.12
C LYS A 56 -4.73 -14.81 6.05
N ASP A 57 -5.08 -16.10 6.10
CA ASP A 57 -4.14 -17.19 5.88
C ASP A 57 -3.79 -17.34 4.38
N ALA A 58 -2.92 -18.30 4.05
CA ALA A 58 -2.53 -18.58 2.67
C ALA A 58 -3.69 -19.06 1.78
N LEU A 59 -4.80 -19.51 2.36
CA LEU A 59 -6.01 -19.97 1.66
C LEU A 59 -7.06 -18.84 1.52
N GLY A 60 -6.82 -17.68 2.12
CA GLY A 60 -7.73 -16.53 2.14
C GLY A 60 -8.76 -16.54 3.26
N ASN A 61 -8.70 -17.48 4.19
CA ASN A 61 -9.56 -17.51 5.37
C ASN A 61 -9.08 -16.48 6.40
N ASP A 62 -9.99 -15.96 7.21
CA ASP A 62 -9.62 -15.04 8.28
C ASP A 62 -8.82 -15.75 9.37
N VAL A 63 -7.76 -15.11 9.87
CA VAL A 63 -6.93 -15.65 10.95
C VAL A 63 -7.65 -15.44 12.29
N ILE A 64 -8.01 -16.56 12.93
CA ILE A 64 -8.64 -16.61 14.25
C ILE A 64 -7.55 -16.82 15.31
N VAL A 65 -7.48 -15.95 16.31
CA VAL A 65 -6.38 -15.91 17.29
C VAL A 65 -6.33 -17.16 18.15
N SER A 66 -7.48 -17.64 18.64
CA SER A 66 -7.53 -18.88 19.43
C SER A 66 -7.00 -20.10 18.68
N GLN A 67 -7.32 -20.22 17.39
CA GLN A 67 -6.83 -21.32 16.54
C GLN A 67 -5.35 -21.13 16.18
N PHE A 68 -4.95 -19.89 15.91
CA PHE A 68 -3.57 -19.54 15.60
C PHE A 68 -2.63 -19.84 16.78
N LEU A 69 -2.98 -19.40 17.99
CA LEU A 69 -2.22 -19.67 19.23
C LEU A 69 -2.31 -21.14 19.67
N GLY A 70 -3.30 -21.89 19.19
CA GLY A 70 -3.38 -23.34 19.40
C GLY A 70 -2.40 -24.14 18.54
N SER A 71 -2.02 -23.59 17.38
CA SER A 71 -1.16 -24.26 16.38
C SER A 71 0.28 -23.74 16.34
N HIS A 72 0.55 -22.56 16.90
CA HIS A 72 1.85 -21.92 16.91
C HIS A 72 2.41 -21.79 18.33
N ASN A 73 3.72 -22.02 18.45
CA ASN A 73 4.45 -21.92 19.70
C ASN A 73 4.93 -20.49 19.96
N PRO A 74 5.26 -20.15 21.22
CA PRO A 74 5.91 -18.88 21.54
C PRO A 74 7.21 -18.70 20.74
N GLY A 75 7.42 -17.51 20.19
CA GLY A 75 8.56 -17.17 19.33
C GLY A 75 8.34 -17.47 17.84
N ASP A 76 7.24 -18.14 17.47
CA ASP A 76 6.90 -18.41 16.07
C ASP A 76 6.55 -17.11 15.33
N ARG A 77 6.94 -17.09 14.06
CA ARG A 77 6.69 -15.99 13.14
C ARG A 77 6.11 -16.55 11.84
N THR A 78 4.83 -16.30 11.63
CA THR A 78 4.09 -16.86 10.50
C THR A 78 3.57 -15.75 9.62
N LEU A 79 3.62 -15.98 8.30
CA LEU A 79 3.09 -15.04 7.31
C LEU A 79 1.56 -15.09 7.29
N ALA A 80 0.95 -13.91 7.30
CA ALA A 80 -0.44 -13.69 6.98
C ALA A 80 -0.54 -12.62 5.88
N GLN A 81 -1.65 -12.61 5.15
CA GLN A 81 -1.97 -11.51 4.25
C GLN A 81 -2.30 -10.27 5.10
N GLY A 82 -1.51 -9.22 4.93
CA GLY A 82 -1.64 -7.96 5.66
C GLY A 82 -2.24 -6.83 4.84
N LEU A 83 -1.81 -5.61 5.17
CA LEU A 83 -2.26 -4.38 4.50
C LEU A 83 -1.96 -4.42 3.00
N LYS A 84 -2.91 -3.99 2.18
CA LYS A 84 -2.80 -3.94 0.70
C LYS A 84 -2.46 -5.30 0.04
N GLY A 85 -2.57 -6.41 0.77
CA GLY A 85 -2.24 -7.74 0.29
C GLY A 85 -0.77 -8.14 0.51
N ASP A 86 0.05 -7.28 1.13
CA ASP A 86 1.44 -7.61 1.41
C ASP A 86 1.56 -8.69 2.49
N PRO A 87 2.51 -9.63 2.36
CA PRO A 87 2.78 -10.61 3.40
C PRO A 87 3.30 -9.91 4.66
N THR A 88 2.62 -10.10 5.78
CA THR A 88 2.95 -9.51 7.08
C THR A 88 3.09 -10.62 8.11
N TYR A 89 4.19 -10.61 8.86
CA TYR A 89 4.42 -11.55 9.95
C TYR A 89 3.55 -11.24 11.16
N LEU A 90 2.88 -12.27 11.65
CA LEU A 90 2.35 -12.34 13.01
C LEU A 90 3.43 -12.91 13.92
N VAL A 91 3.69 -12.25 15.04
CA VAL A 91 4.71 -12.64 16.02
C VAL A 91 4.01 -13.14 17.27
N VAL A 92 4.29 -14.38 17.69
CA VAL A 92 3.83 -14.94 18.96
C VAL A 92 4.87 -14.65 20.04
N GLN A 93 4.46 -13.96 21.09
CA GLN A 93 5.31 -13.63 22.24
C GLN A 93 5.49 -14.82 23.18
N GLU A 94 6.45 -14.72 24.11
CA GLU A 94 6.77 -15.77 25.10
C GLU A 94 5.60 -16.14 26.01
N ASP A 95 4.74 -15.16 26.33
CA ASP A 95 3.53 -15.33 27.14
C ASP A 95 2.37 -16.00 26.37
N LYS A 96 2.63 -16.48 25.15
CA LYS A 96 1.66 -17.08 24.24
C LYS A 96 0.56 -16.10 23.81
N THR A 97 0.87 -14.81 23.75
CA THR A 97 0.03 -13.79 23.14
C THR A 97 0.57 -13.34 21.80
N LEU A 98 -0.25 -12.68 20.99
CA LEU A 98 0.22 -12.01 19.78
C LEU A 98 0.87 -10.68 20.15
N ALA A 99 1.96 -10.33 19.48
CA ALA A 99 2.52 -8.99 19.56
C ALA A 99 1.54 -7.96 18.98
N ASN A 100 1.54 -6.74 19.55
CA ASN A 100 0.69 -5.64 19.09
C ASN A 100 1.14 -5.03 17.73
N TYR A 101 2.18 -5.59 17.13
CA TYR A 101 2.71 -5.16 15.84
C TYR A 101 2.91 -6.36 14.90
N GLY A 102 2.66 -6.14 13.63
CA GLY A 102 3.03 -7.02 12.53
C GLY A 102 4.23 -6.44 11.77
N ILE A 103 5.08 -7.32 11.26
CA ILE A 103 6.28 -6.92 10.50
C ILE A 103 6.01 -7.22 9.02
N ASN A 104 6.05 -6.21 8.15
CA ASN A 104 5.93 -6.43 6.72
C ASN A 104 7.13 -7.25 6.22
N ALA A 105 6.86 -8.35 5.52
CA ALA A 105 7.90 -9.28 5.07
C ALA A 105 8.59 -8.85 3.76
N VAL A 106 8.14 -7.76 3.13
CA VAL A 106 8.68 -7.26 1.86
C VAL A 106 10.02 -6.57 2.10
N CYS A 107 11.07 -7.09 1.49
CA CYS A 107 12.41 -6.54 1.58
C CYS A 107 12.46 -5.13 0.98
N THR A 108 12.93 -4.17 1.77
CA THR A 108 13.12 -2.76 1.40
C THR A 108 14.19 -2.51 0.33
N HIS A 109 14.93 -3.54 -0.10
CA HIS A 109 15.86 -3.44 -1.22
C HIS A 109 15.13 -3.48 -2.57
N LEU A 110 14.47 -4.61 -2.89
CA LEU A 110 13.83 -4.86 -4.19
C LEU A 110 12.52 -5.67 -4.10
N GLY A 111 12.00 -5.92 -2.89
CA GLY A 111 10.67 -6.51 -2.71
C GLY A 111 10.59 -8.04 -2.54
N CYS A 112 11.71 -8.76 -2.40
CA CYS A 112 11.66 -10.18 -2.03
C CYS A 112 10.99 -10.38 -0.65
N VAL A 113 10.25 -11.48 -0.46
CA VAL A 113 9.75 -11.85 0.87
C VAL A 113 10.89 -12.39 1.72
N VAL A 114 11.10 -11.80 2.89
CA VAL A 114 12.22 -12.13 3.79
C VAL A 114 11.77 -13.22 4.79
N PRO A 115 12.33 -14.45 4.73
CA PRO A 115 12.04 -15.49 5.70
C PRO A 115 12.66 -15.19 7.07
N TRP A 116 11.99 -15.65 8.13
CA TRP A 116 12.57 -15.71 9.48
C TRP A 116 13.55 -16.88 9.60
N ASN A 117 14.76 -16.62 10.09
CA ASN A 117 15.69 -17.65 10.51
C ASN A 117 15.69 -17.74 12.04
N ALA A 118 15.08 -18.79 12.57
CA ALA A 118 14.96 -19.01 14.01
C ALA A 118 16.30 -19.36 14.68
N SER A 119 17.28 -19.90 13.95
CA SER A 119 18.58 -20.27 14.52
C SER A 119 19.47 -19.06 14.82
N GLU A 120 19.33 -17.97 14.05
CA GLU A 120 20.08 -16.73 14.25
C GLU A 120 19.22 -15.57 14.77
N GLU A 121 17.93 -15.82 15.03
CA GLU A 121 16.94 -14.84 15.48
C GLU A 121 16.89 -13.57 14.60
N LYS A 122 16.99 -13.77 13.28
CA LYS A 122 17.04 -12.70 12.28
C LYS A 122 16.21 -13.03 11.07
N PHE A 123 15.68 -11.99 10.44
CA PHE A 123 15.16 -12.09 9.08
C PHE A 123 16.31 -12.02 8.09
N MET A 124 16.45 -13.04 7.24
CA MET A 124 17.56 -13.12 6.29
C MET A 124 17.03 -13.24 4.87
N CYS A 125 17.23 -12.18 4.08
CA CYS A 125 16.75 -12.11 2.70
C CYS A 125 17.62 -13.01 1.81
N PRO A 126 17.05 -14.06 1.18
CA PRO A 126 17.82 -15.00 0.37
C PRO A 126 18.31 -14.38 -0.94
N CYS A 127 17.73 -13.24 -1.37
CA CYS A 127 18.06 -12.62 -2.64
C CYS A 127 19.45 -11.96 -2.65
N HIS A 128 19.72 -11.09 -1.66
CA HIS A 128 20.97 -10.32 -1.60
C HIS A 128 21.58 -10.25 -0.19
N GLY A 129 21.10 -11.05 0.75
CA GLY A 129 21.67 -11.17 2.10
C GLY A 129 21.38 -10.00 3.04
N SER A 130 20.34 -9.20 2.77
CA SER A 130 19.84 -8.22 3.75
C SER A 130 19.40 -8.93 5.02
N GLN A 131 19.88 -8.45 6.17
CA GLN A 131 19.56 -8.99 7.48
C GLN A 131 18.82 -7.96 8.30
N TYR A 132 17.74 -8.38 8.94
CA TYR A 132 16.98 -7.58 9.89
C TYR A 132 16.92 -8.32 11.23
N ASN A 133 16.91 -7.57 12.33
CA ASN A 133 16.81 -8.14 13.67
C ASN A 133 15.39 -8.69 13.95
N ALA A 134 15.19 -9.21 15.16
CA ALA A 134 13.89 -9.72 15.63
C ALA A 134 12.74 -8.69 15.47
N GLU A 135 12.97 -7.39 15.57
CA GLU A 135 11.91 -6.39 15.40
C GLU A 135 11.78 -5.90 13.94
N GLY A 136 12.59 -6.40 13.01
CA GLY A 136 12.58 -6.00 11.59
C GLY A 136 13.42 -4.76 11.27
N LYS A 137 14.25 -4.30 12.21
CA LYS A 137 15.24 -3.24 11.99
C LYS A 137 16.40 -3.76 11.15
N VAL A 138 16.83 -3.00 10.15
CA VAL A 138 17.97 -3.39 9.31
C VAL A 138 19.27 -3.48 10.13
N VAL A 139 20.02 -4.56 9.94
CA VAL A 139 21.30 -4.83 10.61
C VAL A 139 22.45 -4.90 9.60
N ARG A 140 22.21 -5.51 8.43
CA ARG A 140 23.23 -5.72 7.40
C ARG A 140 22.64 -5.81 6.01
N GLY A 141 23.49 -5.62 5.00
CA GLY A 141 23.18 -5.86 3.59
C GLY A 141 22.74 -4.60 2.86
N PRO A 142 22.28 -4.73 1.60
CA PRO A 142 21.98 -3.59 0.74
C PRO A 142 20.64 -2.91 1.02
N ALA A 143 19.84 -3.41 1.97
CA ALA A 143 18.57 -2.81 2.33
C ALA A 143 18.78 -1.40 2.94
N PRO A 144 18.18 -0.33 2.36
CA PRO A 144 18.39 1.03 2.85
C PRO A 144 17.59 1.34 4.13
N LEU A 145 16.47 0.64 4.35
CA LEU A 145 15.49 0.95 5.40
C LEU A 145 15.05 -0.32 6.13
N SER A 146 14.56 -0.16 7.37
CA SER A 146 13.94 -1.23 8.17
C SER A 146 12.59 -1.68 7.61
N LEU A 147 12.17 -2.91 7.90
CA LEU A 147 10.87 -3.44 7.48
C LEU A 147 9.72 -2.60 8.07
N ALA A 148 8.69 -2.35 7.27
CA ALA A 148 7.54 -1.57 7.71
C ALA A 148 6.74 -2.29 8.81
N LEU A 149 6.06 -1.53 9.65
CA LEU A 149 5.21 -2.04 10.73
C LEU A 149 3.73 -1.79 10.43
N ALA A 150 2.89 -2.67 10.97
CA ALA A 150 1.45 -2.47 11.07
C ALA A 150 1.03 -2.77 12.51
N HIS A 151 -0.01 -2.11 13.03
CA HIS A 151 -0.60 -2.53 14.30
C HIS A 151 -1.34 -3.84 14.09
N ALA A 152 -1.15 -4.80 14.98
CA ALA A 152 -1.89 -6.06 15.00
C ALA A 152 -2.85 -6.01 16.20
N ASN A 153 -4.14 -5.78 15.92
CA ASN A 153 -5.18 -5.73 16.93
C ASN A 153 -6.08 -6.97 16.84
N VAL A 154 -6.56 -7.44 17.99
CA VAL A 154 -7.57 -8.50 18.05
C VAL A 154 -8.94 -7.85 18.20
N THR A 155 -9.86 -8.19 17.31
CA THR A 155 -11.26 -7.74 17.38
C THR A 155 -12.07 -8.59 18.36
N ASP A 156 -13.24 -8.09 18.77
CA ASP A 156 -14.18 -8.82 19.65
C ASP A 156 -14.60 -10.20 19.10
N ASN A 157 -14.47 -10.40 17.78
CA ASN A 157 -14.77 -11.65 17.09
C ASN A 157 -13.56 -12.60 16.97
N ASP A 158 -12.51 -12.41 17.79
CA ASP A 158 -11.29 -13.24 17.81
C ASP A 158 -10.48 -13.23 16.51
N LYS A 159 -10.66 -12.20 15.67
CA LYS A 159 -9.92 -12.04 14.40
C LYS A 159 -8.81 -11.02 14.56
N VAL A 160 -7.68 -11.29 13.90
CA VAL A 160 -6.59 -10.32 13.78
C VAL A 160 -6.92 -9.28 12.71
N VAL A 161 -6.76 -8.01 13.04
CA VAL A 161 -6.90 -6.88 12.12
C VAL A 161 -5.61 -6.08 12.12
N PHE A 162 -5.10 -5.82 10.92
CA PHE A 162 -3.95 -4.94 10.72
C PHE A 162 -4.41 -3.51 10.43
N SER A 163 -3.87 -2.53 11.15
CA SER A 163 -4.01 -1.11 10.80
C SER A 163 -2.66 -0.46 10.53
N THR A 164 -2.68 0.65 9.79
CA THR A 164 -1.47 1.39 9.42
C THR A 164 -0.79 1.94 10.66
N TRP A 165 0.51 1.69 10.79
CA TRP A 165 1.33 2.30 11.83
C TRP A 165 1.73 3.72 11.41
N THR A 166 1.28 4.72 12.15
CA THR A 166 1.55 6.15 11.88
C THR A 166 2.31 6.85 13.02
N GLU A 167 2.43 6.20 14.17
CA GLU A 167 3.21 6.72 15.29
C GLU A 167 4.71 6.48 15.10
N THR A 168 5.53 7.03 15.99
CA THR A 168 6.99 6.89 15.97
C THR A 168 7.40 5.42 15.92
N ASP A 169 8.39 5.09 15.09
CA ASP A 169 8.96 3.74 15.04
C ASP A 169 9.75 3.49 16.33
N PHE A 170 9.24 2.60 17.19
CA PHE A 170 9.87 2.28 18.47
C PHE A 170 11.28 1.69 18.36
N ARG A 171 11.69 1.21 17.18
CA ARG A 171 12.99 0.56 16.94
C ARG A 171 14.09 1.56 16.58
N THR A 172 13.71 2.70 16.01
CA THR A 172 14.64 3.76 15.57
C THR A 172 14.45 5.05 16.35
N GLY A 173 13.26 5.30 16.91
CA GLY A 173 12.89 6.57 17.54
C GLY A 173 12.57 7.67 16.52
N GLU A 174 12.45 7.32 15.24
CA GLU A 174 12.22 8.26 14.13
C GLU A 174 10.80 8.12 13.57
N GLU A 175 10.40 9.05 12.70
CA GLU A 175 9.12 8.97 12.00
C GLU A 175 9.10 7.77 11.01
N PRO A 176 7.94 7.10 10.84
CA PRO A 176 7.81 5.95 9.96
C PRO A 176 7.97 6.36 8.49
N TRP A 177 8.94 5.76 7.80
CA TRP A 177 9.25 6.08 6.38
C TRP A 177 8.18 5.60 5.38
N TRP A 178 7.28 4.71 5.80
CA TRP A 178 6.27 4.06 4.95
C TRP A 178 4.90 4.78 4.97
N SER A 179 4.75 5.81 5.79
CA SER A 179 3.51 6.57 5.94
C SER A 179 3.27 7.56 4.80
#